data_AF-A0A7X2JG78-F1
#
_entry.id   AF-A0A7X2JG78-F1
#
_cell.length_a   1.000
_cell.length_b   1.000
_cell.length_c   1.000
_cell.angle_alpha   90.00
_cell.angle_beta   90.00
_cell.angle_gamma   90.00
#
_symmetry.space_group_name_H-M   'P 1'
#
loop_
_entity.id
_entity.type
_entity.pdbx_description
1 polymer ?
#
loop_
_entity_poly.entity_id
_entity_poly.type
_entity_poly.pdbx_seq_one_letter_code
_entity_poly.pdbx_strand_id
1 'polypeptide(L)' 'MNYVVIGQVRSKTGGIYPVIDMPMMSDERWQKLAEENAIHNYTEVNGHAPESARVACEWQRAWIAMKNLT' A
#
# COMPACT_ATOMS: atom_id res chain seq x y z
N MET A 1 -7.90 -13.46 -11.22
CA MET A 1 -8.36 -13.78 -9.86
C MET A 1 -9.88 -13.71 -9.86
N ASN A 2 -10.58 -14.80 -9.54
CA ASN A 2 -12.03 -14.81 -9.39
C ASN A 2 -12.34 -14.89 -7.90
N TYR A 3 -12.84 -13.81 -7.32
CA TYR A 3 -13.31 -13.77 -5.93
C TYR A 3 -14.78 -14.15 -5.86
N VAL A 4 -15.19 -14.81 -4.77
CA VAL A 4 -16.58 -15.22 -4.57
C VAL A 4 -17.44 -13.98 -4.33
N VAL A 5 -18.57 -13.86 -5.03
CA VAL A 5 -19.57 -12.82 -4.74
C VAL A 5 -20.44 -13.28 -3.58
N ILE A 6 -20.37 -12.57 -2.46
CA ILE A 6 -21.12 -12.85 -1.22
C ILE A 6 -22.34 -11.95 -1.04
N GLY A 7 -22.56 -11.00 -1.94
CA GLY A 7 -23.74 -10.15 -1.90
C GLY A 7 -23.73 -9.04 -2.93
N GLN A 8 -24.65 -8.09 -2.77
CA GLN A 8 -24.75 -6.90 -3.60
C GLN A 8 -25.08 -5.70 -2.72
N VAL A 9 -24.53 -4.53 -3.05
CA VAL A 9 -24.82 -3.26 -2.40
C VAL A 9 -25.35 -2.26 -3.42
N ARG A 10 -26.41 -1.52 -3.03
CA ARG A 10 -26.93 -0.41 -3.82
C ARG A 10 -26.20 0.87 -3.42
N SER A 11 -25.59 1.57 -4.38
CA SER A 11 -24.99 2.87 -4.14
C SER A 11 -26.07 3.94 -3.95
N LYS A 12 -25.68 5.06 -3.34
CA LYS A 12 -26.53 6.26 -3.23
C LYS A 12 -26.91 6.84 -4.60
N THR A 13 -26.14 6.54 -5.65
CA THR A 13 -26.39 6.94 -7.04
C THR A 13 -27.26 5.94 -7.81
N GLY A 14 -27.76 4.89 -7.15
CA GLY A 14 -28.70 3.91 -7.72
C GLY A 14 -28.05 2.68 -8.36
N GLY A 15 -26.73 2.67 -8.55
CA GLY A 15 -25.99 1.53 -9.09
C GLY A 15 -25.98 0.33 -8.14
N ILE A 16 -25.91 -0.88 -8.71
CA ILE A 16 -25.80 -2.13 -7.94
C ILE A 16 -24.39 -2.69 -8.16
N TYR A 17 -23.68 -2.96 -7.07
CA TYR A 17 -22.29 -3.42 -7.08
C TYR A 17 -22.15 -4.75 -6.33
N PRO A 18 -21.35 -5.70 -6.83
CA PRO A 18 -21.10 -6.95 -6.13
C PRO A 18 -20.24 -6.73 -4.89
N VAL A 19 -20.59 -7.39 -3.80
CA VAL A 19 -19.74 -7.53 -2.61
C VAL A 19 -18.98 -8.83 -2.78
N ILE A 20 -17.66 -8.76 -2.80
CA ILE A 20 -16.79 -9.92 -2.98
C ILE A 20 -16.13 -10.32 -1.66
N ASP A 21 -15.96 -11.61 -1.45
CA ASP A 21 -15.14 -12.17 -0.39
C ASP A 21 -13.68 -12.17 -0.83
N MET A 22 -13.03 -11.05 -0.57
CA MET A 22 -11.61 -10.86 -0.80
C MET A 22 -10.91 -10.88 0.55
N PRO A 23 -9.93 -11.78 0.77
CA PRO A 23 -9.09 -11.72 1.95
C PRO A 23 -8.43 -10.34 2.04
N MET A 24 -8.83 -9.56 3.04
CA MET A 24 -8.26 -8.25 3.30
C MET A 24 -7.06 -8.41 4.25
N MET A 25 -6.04 -7.61 4.00
CA MET A 25 -4.94 -7.45 4.94
C MET A 25 -5.37 -6.48 6.04
N SER A 26 -4.95 -6.73 7.29
CA SER A 26 -5.15 -5.75 8.36
C SER A 26 -4.25 -4.53 8.15
N ASP A 27 -4.68 -3.37 8.66
CA ASP A 27 -3.90 -2.14 8.55
C ASP A 27 -2.52 -2.29 9.21
N GLU A 28 -2.40 -3.05 10.31
CA GLU A 28 -1.13 -3.30 10.98
C GLU A 28 -0.20 -4.16 10.13
N ARG A 29 -0.73 -5.21 9.48
CA ARG A 29 0.07 -6.07 8.61
C ARG A 29 0.51 -5.30 7.36
N TRP A 30 -0.38 -4.48 6.82
CA TRP A 30 -0.07 -3.62 5.69
C TRP A 30 1.01 -2.59 6.05
N GLN A 31 0.89 -1.92 7.20
CA GLN A 31 1.85 -0.94 7.68
C GLN A 31 3.24 -1.55 7.86
N LYS A 32 3.32 -2.75 8.46
CA LYS A 32 4.59 -3.47 8.63
C LYS A 32 5.25 -3.79 7.29
N LEU A 33 4.49 -4.30 6.31
CA LEU A 33 5.03 -4.60 4.98
C LEU A 33 5.45 -3.32 4.25
N ALA A 34 4.72 -2.22 4.43
CA ALA A 34 5.07 -0.93 3.85
C ALA A 34 6.41 -0.40 4.41
N GLU A 35 6.63 -0.54 5.72
CA GLU A 35 7.90 -0.19 6.38
C GLU A 35 9.06 -1.06 5.91
N GLU A 36 8.87 -2.39 5.85
CA GLU A 36 9.87 -3.35 5.35
C GLU A 36 10.28 -2.99 3.91
N ASN A 37 9.31 -2.69 3.06
CA ASN A 37 9.55 -2.30 1.67
C ASN A 37 10.26 -0.95 1.56
N ALA A 38 9.91 0.03 2.38
CA ALA A 38 10.58 1.33 2.40
C ALA A 38 12.06 1.19 2.81
N ILE A 39 12.35 0.38 3.83
CA ILE A 39 13.73 0.08 4.26
C ILE A 39 14.51 -0.59 3.14
N HIS A 40 13.94 -1.63 2.51
CA HIS A 40 14.56 -2.32 1.39
C HIS A 40 14.93 -1.34 0.26
N ASN A 41 13.99 -0.53 -0.20
CA ASN A 41 14.24 0.43 -1.27
C ASN A 41 15.28 1.49 -0.88
N TYR A 42 15.22 1.98 0.35
CA TYR A 42 16.22 2.92 0.86
C TYR A 42 17.61 2.32 0.80
N THR A 43 17.77 1.08 1.26
CA THR A 43 19.07 0.41 1.30
C THR A 43 19.60 0.10 -0.09
N GLU A 44 18.76 -0.37 -1.01
CA GLU A 44 19.16 -0.63 -2.40
C GLU A 44 19.65 0.64 -3.10
N VAL A 45 19.00 1.79 -2.87
CA VAL A 45 19.35 3.05 -3.56
C VAL A 45 20.52 3.78 -2.90
N ASN A 46 20.59 3.80 -1.57
CA ASN A 46 21.59 4.60 -0.84
C ASN A 46 22.82 3.77 -0.41
N GLY A 47 22.77 2.43 -0.52
CA GLY A 47 23.88 1.53 -0.20
C GLY A 47 24.10 1.30 1.30
N HIS A 48 23.22 1.79 2.16
CA HIS A 48 23.29 1.55 3.61
C HIS A 48 21.89 1.48 4.26
N ALA A 49 21.83 0.93 5.47
CA ALA A 49 20.59 0.87 6.23
C ALA A 49 20.15 2.29 6.68
N PRO A 50 18.84 2.57 6.74
CA PRO A 50 18.31 3.79 7.33
C PRO A 50 18.44 3.76 8.86
N GLU A 51 18.48 4.92 9.50
CA GLU A 51 18.50 5.03 10.97
C GLU A 51 17.23 4.46 11.63
N SER A 52 16.10 4.51 10.92
CA SER A 52 14.83 3.94 11.36
C SER A 52 13.88 3.72 10.18
N ALA A 53 12.83 2.91 10.39
CA ALA A 53 11.75 2.73 9.43
C ALA A 53 11.09 4.06 9.02
N ARG A 54 10.98 5.00 9.97
CA ARG A 54 10.44 6.34 9.69
C ARG A 54 11.26 7.10 8.66
N VAL A 55 12.58 7.10 8.81
CA VAL A 55 13.51 7.77 7.86
C VAL A 55 13.36 7.15 6.47
N ALA A 56 13.27 5.82 6.39
CA ALA A 56 13.05 5.12 5.12
C ALA A 56 11.72 5.52 4.47
N CYS A 57 10.64 5.59 5.25
CA CYS A 57 9.32 6.01 4.78
C CYS A 57 9.28 7.47 4.31
N GLU A 58 9.91 8.40 5.03
CA GLU A 58 10.00 9.81 4.66
C GLU A 58 10.78 9.98 3.34
N TRP A 59 11.92 9.30 3.23
CA TRP A 59 12.72 9.27 2.00
C TRP A 59 11.93 8.68 0.81
N GLN A 60 11.25 7.54 1.02
CA GLN A 60 10.46 6.88 -0.03
C GLN A 60 9.35 7.79 -0.55
N ARG A 61 8.67 8.54 0.34
CA ARG A 61 7.64 9.51 -0.04
C ARG A 61 8.21 10.65 -0.90
N ALA A 62 9.36 11.21 -0.50
CA ALA A 62 10.03 12.25 -1.26
C ALA A 62 10.48 11.75 -2.65
N TRP A 63 11.01 10.53 -2.72
CA TRP A 63 11.43 9.91 -3.98
C TRP A 63 10.28 9.68 -4.96
N ILE A 64 9.13 9.20 -4.47
CA ILE A 64 7.92 9.04 -5.28
C ILE A 64 7.40 10.40 -5.76
N ALA A 65 7.36 11.41 -4.88
CA ALA A 65 6.92 12.75 -5.25
C ALA A 65 7.79 13.36 -6.35
N MET A 66 9.11 13.18 -6.28
CA MET A 66 10.04 13.61 -7.33
C MET A 66 9.80 12.87 -8.65
N LYS A 67 9.60 11.55 -8.62
CA LYS A 67 9.33 10.75 -9.82
C LYS A 67 8.03 11.13 -10.53
N ASN A 68 7.02 11.59 -9.80
CA ASN A 68 5.76 12.03 -10.39
C ASN A 68 5.84 13.41 -11.06
N LEU A 69 6.99 14.09 -10.96
CA LEU A 69 7.26 15.39 -11.59
C LEU A 69 8.13 15.28 -12.87
N THR A 70 8.54 14.07 -13.26
CA THR A 70 9.40 13.77 -14.42
C THR A 70 8.71 12.80 -15.35
#